data_AF-X0PBJ9-F1
#
_entry.id   AF-X0PBJ9-F1
#
_cell.length_a   1.000
_cell.length_b   1.000
_cell.length_c   1.000
_cell.angle_alpha   90.00
_cell.angle_beta   90.00
_cell.angle_gamma   90.00
#
_symmetry.space_group_name_H-M   'P 1'
#
loop_
_entity.id
_entity.type
_entity.pdbx_description
1 polymer ?
#
loop_
_entity_poly.entity_id
_entity_poly.type
_entity_poly.pdbx_seq_one_letter_code
_entity_poly.pdbx_strand_id
1 'polypeptide(L)'
;MMRKQAEAASTALTFTGTAGYVVPTGTVFMDDNGNEFYSVDDCQLDANGMGSTIVVSSELGAQYNVDAGTIVNQQSPVEEIDTVTNTDAATGGQDMETDLDYRNRLLLASNSNESGTINGIYTALMNTQGVTAVKSVYNSSATANDSYGNPPKTVHYYVQGGTDNDIANTLLTSGGGGIALVGSKSVNVIDDSGTTQVIYFDRPTETPIYVKVSATVTDSFDQSEGTDDIKAAVEGYIESLQMGETVVTNQFFSNIYAIDGVNYADITIGTDKSKLSTDNINLTAFEIPTIDDNNVEVDYV
;
A
#
# COMPACT_ATOMS: atom_id res chain seq x y z
N MET A 1 -4.08 20.17 -9.49
CA MET A 1 -3.70 19.23 -8.43
C MET A 1 -4.28 19.70 -7.12
N MET A 2 -4.96 18.82 -6.39
CA MET A 2 -5.51 19.08 -5.05
C MET A 2 -4.86 18.09 -4.06
N ARG A 3 -4.82 18.42 -2.77
CA ARG A 3 -4.25 17.56 -1.73
C ARG A 3 -5.00 16.24 -1.63
N LYS A 4 -4.30 15.12 -1.51
CA LYS A 4 -4.96 13.82 -1.27
C LYS A 4 -5.57 13.82 0.14
N GLN A 5 -6.84 13.42 0.21
CA GLN A 5 -7.57 13.29 1.47
C GLN A 5 -7.37 11.89 2.03
N ALA A 6 -7.70 11.71 3.31
CA ALA A 6 -7.76 10.38 3.89
C ALA A 6 -8.88 9.56 3.22
N GLU A 7 -8.65 8.26 3.05
CA GLU A 7 -9.58 7.31 2.42
C GLU A 7 -9.71 6.00 3.17
N ALA A 8 -10.84 5.35 2.97
CA ALA A 8 -11.12 4.01 3.46
C ALA A 8 -10.50 2.95 2.55
N ALA A 9 -10.04 1.86 3.13
CA ALA A 9 -9.66 0.66 2.39
C ALA A 9 -10.89 -0.15 2.02
N SER A 10 -10.80 -0.93 0.94
CA SER A 10 -11.86 -1.83 0.51
C SER A 10 -11.32 -3.16 -0.02
N THR A 11 -12.13 -4.20 0.12
CA THR A 11 -11.89 -5.53 -0.47
C THR A 11 -13.20 -6.30 -0.59
N ALA A 12 -13.17 -7.45 -1.26
CA ALA A 12 -14.25 -8.42 -1.23
C ALA A 12 -14.04 -9.44 -0.10
N LEU A 13 -15.05 -9.63 0.74
CA LEU A 13 -15.11 -10.76 1.65
C LEU A 13 -15.82 -11.94 1.01
N THR A 14 -15.36 -13.13 1.35
CA THR A 14 -15.99 -14.41 1.04
C THR A 14 -16.48 -15.05 2.32
N PHE A 15 -17.69 -15.60 2.27
CA PHE A 15 -18.38 -16.17 3.41
C PHE A 15 -18.67 -17.65 3.15
N THR A 16 -18.61 -18.46 4.20
CA THR A 16 -19.28 -19.76 4.27
C THR A 16 -20.20 -19.79 5.47
N GLY A 17 -21.34 -20.48 5.36
CA GLY A 17 -22.35 -20.50 6.42
C GLY A 17 -23.65 -21.20 6.03
N THR A 18 -24.72 -20.82 6.71
CA THR A 18 -26.06 -21.41 6.50
C THR A 18 -26.64 -20.97 5.16
N ALA A 19 -26.95 -21.94 4.29
CA ALA A 19 -27.55 -21.68 2.97
C ALA A 19 -28.82 -20.82 3.06
N GLY A 20 -28.88 -19.76 2.25
CA GLY A 20 -29.99 -18.81 2.20
C GLY A 20 -29.99 -17.73 3.28
N TYR A 21 -29.04 -17.75 4.23
CA TYR A 21 -28.84 -16.64 5.16
C TYR A 21 -28.43 -15.38 4.41
N VAL A 22 -28.84 -14.21 4.91
CA VAL A 22 -28.49 -12.91 4.35
C VAL A 22 -27.61 -12.20 5.35
N VAL A 23 -26.37 -11.90 4.95
CA VAL A 23 -25.50 -10.96 5.66
C VAL A 23 -26.01 -9.55 5.32
N PRO A 24 -26.59 -8.81 6.28
CA PRO A 24 -27.14 -7.48 6.00
C PRO A 24 -26.04 -6.47 5.71
N THR A 25 -26.32 -5.48 4.87
CA THR A 25 -25.49 -4.28 4.71
C THR A 25 -25.24 -3.62 6.07
N GLY A 26 -24.05 -3.05 6.25
CA GLY A 26 -23.57 -2.49 7.52
C GLY A 26 -23.10 -3.52 8.56
N THR A 27 -23.05 -4.82 8.24
CA THR A 27 -22.44 -5.82 9.15
C THR A 27 -20.94 -5.60 9.22
N VAL A 28 -20.39 -5.59 10.44
CA VAL A 28 -18.98 -5.26 10.72
C VAL A 28 -18.14 -6.52 10.97
N PHE A 29 -17.01 -6.58 10.29
CA PHE A 29 -15.96 -7.59 10.38
C PHE A 29 -14.65 -6.93 10.79
N MET A 30 -13.70 -7.70 11.31
CA MET A 30 -12.45 -7.18 11.85
C MET A 30 -11.28 -8.08 11.48
N ASP A 31 -10.09 -7.49 11.38
CA ASP A 31 -8.83 -8.22 11.40
C ASP A 31 -8.41 -8.58 12.85
N ASP A 32 -7.24 -9.18 13.01
CA ASP A 32 -6.68 -9.52 14.33
C ASP A 32 -6.11 -8.31 15.09
N ASN A 33 -5.89 -7.18 14.40
CA ASN A 33 -5.40 -5.93 14.98
C ASN A 33 -6.54 -5.01 15.47
N GLY A 34 -7.81 -5.37 15.19
CA GLY A 34 -8.99 -4.61 15.57
C GLY A 34 -9.45 -3.58 14.53
N ASN A 35 -8.90 -3.61 13.31
CA ASN A 35 -9.35 -2.77 12.21
C ASN A 35 -10.74 -3.23 11.74
N GLU A 36 -11.73 -2.34 11.78
CA GLU A 36 -13.12 -2.66 11.45
C GLU A 36 -13.47 -2.36 9.98
N PHE A 37 -14.25 -3.25 9.36
CA PHE A 37 -14.75 -3.15 7.98
C PHE A 37 -16.23 -3.50 7.93
N TYR A 38 -17.05 -2.68 7.27
CA TYR A 38 -18.48 -2.92 7.12
C TYR A 38 -18.86 -3.33 5.70
N SER A 39 -19.83 -4.24 5.56
CA SER A 39 -20.38 -4.65 4.26
C SER A 39 -21.19 -3.53 3.61
N VAL A 40 -20.93 -3.24 2.33
CA VAL A 40 -21.63 -2.15 1.61
C VAL A 40 -22.99 -2.58 1.07
N ASP A 41 -23.15 -3.87 0.75
CA ASP A 41 -24.36 -4.45 0.18
C ASP A 41 -24.77 -5.73 0.92
N ASP A 42 -26.08 -6.03 0.88
CA ASP A 42 -26.61 -7.30 1.36
C ASP A 42 -26.01 -8.48 0.59
N CYS A 43 -25.58 -9.52 1.31
CA CYS A 43 -25.04 -10.73 0.71
C CYS A 43 -25.91 -11.94 1.05
N GLN A 44 -26.55 -12.53 0.05
CA GLN A 44 -27.27 -13.79 0.26
C GLN A 44 -26.36 -14.99 0.01
N LEU A 45 -26.23 -15.87 1.00
CA LEU A 45 -25.49 -17.13 0.86
C LEU A 45 -26.27 -18.10 -0.04
N ASP A 46 -25.58 -18.70 -1.00
CA ASP A 46 -26.15 -19.60 -1.99
C ASP A 46 -26.58 -20.95 -1.38
N ALA A 47 -27.02 -21.89 -2.24
CA ALA A 47 -27.45 -23.22 -1.80
C ALA A 47 -26.32 -24.06 -1.16
N ASN A 48 -25.06 -23.69 -1.38
CA ASN A 48 -23.88 -24.30 -0.76
C ASN A 48 -23.41 -23.51 0.48
N GLY A 49 -24.12 -22.45 0.88
CA GLY A 49 -23.73 -21.60 1.99
C GLY A 49 -22.62 -20.60 1.65
N MET A 50 -22.34 -20.35 0.37
CA MET A 50 -21.27 -19.45 -0.06
C MET A 50 -21.80 -18.09 -0.52
N GLY A 51 -21.09 -17.02 -0.21
CA GLY A 51 -21.41 -15.67 -0.67
C GLY A 51 -20.18 -14.77 -0.73
N SER A 52 -20.30 -13.65 -1.42
CA SER A 52 -19.28 -12.61 -1.41
C SER A 52 -19.91 -11.23 -1.46
N THR A 53 -19.33 -10.27 -0.73
CA THR A 53 -19.72 -8.86 -0.74
C THR A 53 -18.51 -7.97 -0.60
N ILE A 54 -18.64 -6.73 -1.04
CA ILE A 54 -17.60 -5.71 -0.85
C ILE A 54 -17.71 -5.16 0.58
N VAL A 55 -16.58 -4.96 1.22
CA VAL A 55 -16.46 -4.26 2.50
C VAL A 55 -15.60 -3.02 2.36
N VAL A 56 -15.86 -2.05 3.21
CA VAL A 56 -15.10 -0.79 3.31
C VAL A 56 -14.72 -0.59 4.77
N SER A 57 -13.52 -0.05 5.03
CA SER A 57 -13.07 0.22 6.40
C SER A 57 -13.95 1.28 7.07
N SER A 58 -14.21 1.09 8.37
CA SER A 58 -15.07 1.96 9.17
C SER A 58 -14.47 3.35 9.38
N GLU A 59 -13.14 3.46 9.40
CA GLU A 59 -12.42 4.73 9.37
C GLU A 59 -11.50 4.82 8.14
N LEU A 60 -10.85 5.98 8.02
CA LEU A 60 -9.94 6.32 6.92
C LEU A 60 -8.50 6.13 7.40
N GLY A 61 -7.60 5.75 6.50
CA GLY A 61 -6.17 5.69 6.79
C GLY A 61 -5.46 4.52 6.13
N ALA A 62 -4.13 4.62 6.00
CA ALA A 62 -3.33 3.56 5.39
C ALA A 62 -3.30 2.27 6.24
N GLN A 63 -3.51 2.38 7.56
CA GLN A 63 -3.58 1.25 8.49
C GLN A 63 -4.65 0.20 8.15
N TYR A 64 -5.67 0.59 7.38
CA TYR A 64 -6.75 -0.29 6.94
C TYR A 64 -6.39 -1.10 5.69
N ASN A 65 -5.20 -0.91 5.09
CA ASN A 65 -4.69 -1.77 4.03
C ASN A 65 -4.12 -3.06 4.65
N VAL A 66 -4.97 -4.09 4.73
CA VAL A 66 -4.63 -5.36 5.39
C VAL A 66 -4.44 -6.49 4.38
N ASP A 67 -3.55 -7.43 4.67
CA ASP A 67 -3.21 -8.54 3.78
C ASP A 67 -4.40 -9.46 3.49
N ALA A 68 -4.28 -10.24 2.40
CA ALA A 68 -5.21 -11.32 2.10
C ALA A 68 -5.28 -12.32 3.27
N GLY A 69 -6.50 -12.73 3.65
CA GLY A 69 -6.73 -13.71 4.69
C GLY A 69 -6.71 -13.18 6.13
N THR A 70 -6.66 -11.86 6.34
CA THR A 70 -6.57 -11.24 7.67
C THR A 70 -7.91 -10.82 8.26
N ILE A 71 -8.90 -10.47 7.42
CA ILE A 71 -10.24 -10.05 7.89
C ILE A 71 -11.07 -11.31 8.17
N VAL A 72 -10.94 -11.84 9.39
CA VAL A 72 -11.49 -13.16 9.76
C VAL A 72 -12.47 -13.13 10.94
N ASN A 73 -12.59 -12.00 11.63
CA ASN A 73 -13.39 -11.87 12.84
C ASN A 73 -14.73 -11.16 12.55
N GLN A 74 -15.79 -11.57 13.25
CA GLN A 74 -17.08 -10.87 13.26
C GLN A 74 -17.14 -9.98 14.50
N GLN A 75 -17.51 -8.69 14.35
CA GLN A 75 -17.69 -7.80 15.51
C GLN A 75 -18.84 -8.27 16.40
N SER A 76 -19.94 -8.71 15.77
CA SER A 76 -21.08 -9.35 16.43
C SER A 76 -21.31 -10.73 15.82
N PRO A 77 -20.73 -11.81 16.41
CA PRO A 77 -20.82 -13.15 15.86
C PRO A 77 -22.26 -13.65 15.74
N VAL A 78 -22.61 -14.14 14.56
CA VAL A 78 -23.85 -14.88 14.30
C VAL A 78 -23.52 -16.34 13.97
N GLU A 79 -24.38 -17.27 14.39
CA GLU A 79 -24.14 -18.71 14.16
C GLU A 79 -24.29 -19.11 12.69
N GLU A 80 -24.96 -18.28 11.89
CA GLU A 80 -25.22 -18.53 10.48
C GLU A 80 -24.01 -18.26 9.57
N ILE A 81 -22.94 -17.64 10.08
CA ILE A 81 -21.67 -17.44 9.36
C ILE A 81 -20.61 -18.33 10.00
N ASP A 82 -20.19 -19.37 9.28
CA ASP A 82 -19.15 -20.32 9.71
C ASP A 82 -17.75 -19.73 9.56
N THR A 83 -17.47 -19.13 8.40
CA THR A 83 -16.18 -18.48 8.12
C THR A 83 -16.36 -17.21 7.31
N VAL A 84 -15.51 -16.22 7.56
CA VAL A 84 -15.35 -15.02 6.75
C VAL A 84 -13.86 -14.81 6.46
N THR A 85 -13.52 -14.42 5.24
CA THR A 85 -12.14 -14.08 4.88
C THR A 85 -12.09 -13.21 3.62
N ASN A 86 -11.10 -12.33 3.53
CA ASN A 86 -10.77 -11.61 2.30
C ASN A 86 -9.81 -12.44 1.43
N THR A 87 -10.18 -12.71 0.17
CA THR A 87 -9.30 -13.44 -0.76
C THR A 87 -8.15 -12.59 -1.27
N ASP A 88 -8.40 -11.30 -1.41
CA ASP A 88 -7.44 -10.29 -1.82
C ASP A 88 -7.22 -9.29 -0.67
N ALA A 89 -6.05 -8.67 -0.63
CA ALA A 89 -5.75 -7.63 0.35
C ALA A 89 -6.76 -6.47 0.29
N ALA A 90 -7.07 -5.89 1.44
CA ALA A 90 -7.75 -4.59 1.49
C ALA A 90 -6.79 -3.51 1.03
N THR A 91 -7.24 -2.69 0.09
CA THR A 91 -6.42 -1.63 -0.52
C THR A 91 -7.23 -0.36 -0.68
N GLY A 92 -6.53 0.76 -0.91
CA GLY A 92 -7.15 2.07 -1.10
C GLY A 92 -7.21 2.93 0.18
N GLY A 93 -6.96 2.34 1.35
CA GLY A 93 -6.78 3.08 2.58
C GLY A 93 -5.60 4.04 2.44
N GLN A 94 -5.80 5.30 2.80
CA GLN A 94 -4.77 6.33 2.68
C GLN A 94 -4.95 7.36 3.78
N ASP A 95 -3.85 7.80 4.37
CA ASP A 95 -3.84 8.95 5.27
C ASP A 95 -3.87 10.27 4.50
N MET A 96 -4.31 11.33 5.19
CA MET A 96 -4.24 12.66 4.61
C MET A 96 -2.79 13.02 4.31
N GLU A 97 -2.52 13.36 3.06
CA GLU A 97 -1.18 13.70 2.57
C GLU A 97 -0.56 14.84 3.39
N THR A 98 0.72 14.72 3.77
CA THR A 98 1.41 15.76 4.55
C THR A 98 1.73 17.00 3.72
N ASP A 99 2.04 18.14 4.37
CA ASP A 99 2.39 19.37 3.66
C ASP A 99 3.67 19.21 2.82
N LEU A 100 4.62 18.41 3.32
CA LEU A 100 5.88 18.11 2.65
C LEU A 100 5.63 17.29 1.38
N ASP A 101 4.85 16.22 1.48
CA ASP A 101 4.53 15.34 0.36
C ASP A 101 3.75 16.08 -0.71
N TYR A 102 2.76 16.87 -0.30
CA TYR A 102 2.00 17.69 -1.24
C TYR A 102 2.90 18.69 -1.98
N ARG A 103 3.87 19.30 -1.29
CA ARG A 103 4.85 20.20 -1.93
C ARG A 103 5.76 19.46 -2.90
N ASN A 104 6.27 18.28 -2.52
CA ASN A 104 7.11 17.46 -3.39
C ASN A 104 6.35 17.04 -4.64
N ARG A 105 5.08 16.63 -4.48
CA ARG A 105 4.21 16.25 -5.60
C ARG A 105 3.88 17.44 -6.49
N LEU A 106 3.67 18.65 -5.94
CA LEU A 106 3.51 19.87 -6.73
C LEU A 106 4.75 20.19 -7.57
N LEU A 107 5.95 20.01 -7.02
CA LEU A 107 7.20 20.19 -7.77
C LEU A 107 7.32 19.15 -8.89
N LEU A 108 7.00 17.89 -8.62
CA LEU A 108 7.00 16.83 -9.64
C LEU A 108 5.95 17.07 -10.74
N ALA A 109 4.73 17.44 -10.37
CA ALA A 109 3.67 17.77 -11.33
C ALA A 109 3.97 19.05 -12.13
N SER A 110 4.72 20.00 -11.56
CA SER A 110 5.19 21.15 -12.35
C SER A 110 6.12 20.76 -13.51
N ASN A 111 6.74 19.58 -13.43
CA ASN A 111 7.61 19.05 -14.48
C ASN A 111 6.87 18.28 -15.58
N SER A 112 5.61 17.85 -15.38
CA SER A 112 4.84 17.14 -16.40
C SER A 112 3.33 17.16 -16.16
N ASN A 113 2.56 17.49 -17.20
CA ASN A 113 1.10 17.36 -17.19
C ASN A 113 0.67 15.91 -17.48
N GLU A 114 -0.50 15.53 -16.96
CA GLU A 114 -1.17 14.28 -17.33
C GLU A 114 -1.32 14.21 -18.86
N SER A 115 -0.81 13.13 -19.44
CA SER A 115 -0.80 12.88 -20.89
C SER A 115 -0.46 11.41 -21.17
N GLY A 116 -0.68 10.94 -22.39
CA GLY A 116 -0.30 9.57 -22.82
C GLY A 116 1.20 9.31 -22.99
N THR A 117 2.07 10.20 -22.50
CA THR A 117 3.51 9.95 -22.42
C THR A 117 3.83 9.17 -21.15
N ILE A 118 5.00 8.50 -21.08
CA ILE A 118 5.40 7.73 -19.88
C ILE A 118 5.36 8.61 -18.62
N ASN A 119 5.88 9.83 -18.70
CA ASN A 119 5.88 10.78 -17.59
C ASN A 119 4.47 11.32 -17.29
N GLY A 120 3.63 11.51 -18.31
CA GLY A 120 2.26 11.94 -18.12
C GLY A 120 1.40 10.88 -17.43
N ILE A 121 1.58 9.60 -17.79
CA ILE A 121 0.91 8.46 -17.14
C ILE A 121 1.44 8.29 -15.72
N TYR A 122 2.75 8.44 -15.50
CA TYR A 122 3.32 8.48 -14.15
C TYR A 122 2.65 9.57 -13.30
N THR A 123 2.52 10.81 -13.82
CA THR A 123 1.82 11.89 -13.11
C THR A 123 0.37 11.53 -12.82
N ALA A 124 -0.36 10.96 -13.78
CA ALA A 124 -1.76 10.58 -13.61
C ALA A 124 -1.93 9.49 -12.53
N LEU A 125 -1.07 8.47 -12.54
CA LEU A 125 -1.04 7.43 -11.51
C LEU A 125 -0.67 8.00 -10.14
N MET A 126 0.35 8.85 -10.05
CA MET A 126 0.70 9.52 -8.79
C MET A 126 -0.39 10.48 -8.30
N ASN A 127 -1.28 10.96 -9.18
CA ASN A 127 -2.47 11.72 -8.81
C ASN A 127 -3.67 10.85 -8.47
N THR A 128 -3.64 9.57 -8.86
CA THR A 128 -4.67 8.60 -8.50
C THR A 128 -4.67 8.42 -6.99
N GLN A 129 -5.87 8.32 -6.44
CA GLN A 129 -6.07 8.26 -5.01
C GLN A 129 -5.53 6.95 -4.43
N GLY A 130 -5.01 7.00 -3.22
CA GLY A 130 -4.32 5.89 -2.56
C GLY A 130 -2.94 5.54 -3.14
N VAL A 131 -2.61 5.94 -4.36
CA VAL A 131 -1.31 5.61 -4.97
C VAL A 131 -0.17 6.37 -4.28
N THR A 132 0.85 5.65 -3.83
CA THR A 132 1.99 6.20 -3.08
C THR A 132 3.31 6.12 -3.86
N ALA A 133 3.45 5.13 -4.74
CA ALA A 133 4.62 5.00 -5.59
C ALA A 133 4.27 4.37 -6.95
N VAL A 134 4.99 4.80 -7.98
CA VAL A 134 4.83 4.28 -9.35
C VAL A 134 6.21 4.06 -9.96
N LYS A 135 6.39 2.95 -10.65
CA LYS A 135 7.56 2.72 -11.51
C LYS A 135 7.12 2.11 -12.82
N SER A 136 7.77 2.51 -13.91
CA SER A 136 7.44 1.99 -15.24
C SER A 136 8.68 1.47 -15.94
N VAL A 137 8.54 0.36 -16.66
CA VAL A 137 9.54 -0.15 -17.58
C VAL A 137 8.98 -0.04 -18.99
N TYR A 138 9.70 0.68 -19.87
CA TYR A 138 9.31 0.81 -21.26
C TYR A 138 10.27 0.02 -22.16
N ASN A 139 9.74 -1.01 -22.81
CA ASN A 139 10.49 -1.74 -23.82
C ASN A 139 10.16 -1.20 -25.23
N SER A 140 10.99 -0.26 -25.68
CA SER A 140 10.90 0.32 -27.03
C SER A 140 11.42 -0.58 -28.15
N SER A 141 12.03 -1.73 -27.82
CA SER A 141 12.58 -2.67 -28.79
C SER A 141 11.52 -3.12 -29.78
N ALA A 142 11.93 -3.40 -31.01
CA ALA A 142 11.04 -3.95 -32.03
C ALA A 142 10.90 -5.48 -31.95
N THR A 143 11.88 -6.17 -31.34
CA THR A 143 11.99 -7.63 -31.44
C THR A 143 12.52 -8.32 -30.19
N ALA A 144 13.23 -7.62 -29.31
CA ALA A 144 13.84 -8.21 -28.13
C ALA A 144 13.08 -7.86 -26.84
N ASN A 145 13.01 -8.82 -25.92
CA ASN A 145 12.60 -8.55 -24.55
C ASN A 145 13.64 -7.68 -23.85
N ASP A 146 13.21 -6.94 -22.81
CA ASP A 146 14.14 -6.17 -21.98
C ASP A 146 14.82 -7.06 -20.91
N SER A 147 15.66 -6.45 -20.06
CA SER A 147 16.37 -7.13 -18.97
C SER A 147 15.47 -7.71 -17.89
N TYR A 148 14.21 -7.29 -17.86
CA TYR A 148 13.19 -7.74 -16.90
C TYR A 148 12.21 -8.74 -17.54
N GLY A 149 12.42 -9.12 -18.80
CA GLY A 149 11.62 -10.09 -19.52
C GLY A 149 10.40 -9.51 -20.24
N ASN A 150 10.17 -8.19 -20.22
CA ASN A 150 9.00 -7.59 -20.85
C ASN A 150 9.12 -7.69 -22.39
N PRO A 151 8.06 -8.10 -23.10
CA PRO A 151 8.09 -8.22 -24.56
C PRO A 151 8.35 -6.89 -25.29
N PRO A 152 8.72 -6.94 -26.58
CA PRO A 152 8.90 -5.72 -27.40
C PRO A 152 7.62 -4.89 -27.47
N LYS A 153 7.76 -3.56 -27.53
CA LYS A 153 6.63 -2.60 -27.67
C LYS A 153 5.63 -2.63 -26.53
N THR A 154 6.11 -2.86 -25.31
CA THR A 154 5.28 -2.89 -24.10
C THR A 154 5.69 -1.81 -23.10
N VAL A 155 4.76 -1.47 -22.22
CA VAL A 155 5.03 -0.73 -20.99
C VAL A 155 4.51 -1.55 -19.82
N HIS A 156 5.36 -1.76 -18.82
CA HIS A 156 5.02 -2.43 -17.57
C HIS A 156 4.96 -1.40 -16.45
N TYR A 157 3.81 -1.26 -15.79
CA TYR A 157 3.65 -0.39 -14.62
C TYR A 157 3.63 -1.23 -13.33
N TYR A 158 4.43 -0.81 -12.36
CA TYR A 158 4.39 -1.26 -10.97
C TYR A 158 3.82 -0.12 -10.13
N VAL A 159 2.73 -0.38 -9.39
CA VAL A 159 1.99 0.66 -8.66
C VAL A 159 1.74 0.23 -7.21
N GLN A 160 2.25 1.01 -6.26
CA GLN A 160 1.95 0.85 -4.83
C GLN A 160 0.77 1.72 -4.40
N GLY A 161 -0.10 1.15 -3.57
CA GLY A 161 -1.28 1.84 -3.03
C GLY A 161 -2.39 2.04 -4.05
N GLY A 162 -3.54 2.57 -3.63
CA GLY A 162 -4.73 2.75 -4.47
C GLY A 162 -5.42 1.43 -4.82
N THR A 163 -6.70 1.50 -5.21
CA THR A 163 -7.44 0.30 -5.62
C THR A 163 -7.04 -0.14 -7.03
N ASP A 164 -7.14 -1.43 -7.31
CA ASP A 164 -6.80 -1.94 -8.65
C ASP A 164 -7.69 -1.34 -9.74
N ASN A 165 -8.96 -1.08 -9.42
CA ASN A 165 -9.91 -0.47 -10.34
C ASN A 165 -9.52 0.97 -10.67
N ASP A 166 -9.13 1.78 -9.68
CA ASP A 166 -8.73 3.17 -9.92
C ASP A 166 -7.45 3.25 -10.75
N ILE A 167 -6.48 2.38 -10.46
CA ILE A 167 -5.24 2.28 -11.24
C ILE A 167 -5.55 1.89 -12.67
N ALA A 168 -6.38 0.87 -12.88
CA ALA A 168 -6.75 0.40 -14.21
C ALA A 168 -7.53 1.46 -15.01
N ASN A 169 -8.45 2.17 -14.35
CA ASN A 169 -9.19 3.30 -14.92
C ASN A 169 -8.24 4.43 -15.34
N THR A 170 -7.28 4.80 -14.49
CA THR A 170 -6.29 5.83 -14.80
C THR A 170 -5.42 5.42 -15.98
N LEU A 171 -4.94 4.17 -16.01
CA LEU A 171 -4.13 3.64 -17.12
C LEU A 171 -4.89 3.65 -18.45
N LEU A 172 -6.18 3.29 -18.43
CA LEU A 172 -7.02 3.32 -19.63
C LEU A 172 -7.24 4.76 -20.13
N THR A 173 -7.60 5.67 -19.23
CA THR A 173 -7.99 7.05 -19.60
C THR A 173 -6.80 7.94 -19.95
N SER A 174 -5.67 7.74 -19.29
CA SER A 174 -4.44 8.51 -19.51
C SER A 174 -3.55 7.90 -20.59
N GLY A 175 -3.72 6.60 -20.86
CA GLY A 175 -2.89 5.83 -21.78
C GLY A 175 -2.95 6.30 -23.23
N GLY A 176 -1.80 6.30 -23.91
CA GLY A 176 -1.76 6.47 -25.36
C GLY A 176 -2.31 5.23 -26.06
N GLY A 177 -3.34 5.40 -26.89
CA GLY A 177 -3.91 4.29 -27.66
C GLY A 177 -2.85 3.56 -28.50
N GLY A 178 -2.82 2.22 -28.41
CA GLY A 178 -1.92 1.37 -29.19
C GLY A 178 -0.67 0.87 -28.46
N ILE A 179 -0.48 1.22 -27.17
CA ILE A 179 0.58 0.66 -26.33
C ILE A 179 0.05 -0.61 -25.63
N ALA A 180 0.82 -1.69 -25.66
CA ALA A 180 0.50 -2.90 -24.90
C ALA A 180 0.98 -2.73 -23.45
N LEU A 181 0.05 -2.76 -22.50
CA LEU A 181 0.35 -2.85 -21.08
C LEU A 181 0.56 -4.31 -20.71
N VAL A 182 1.56 -4.57 -19.86
CA VAL A 182 1.91 -5.90 -19.37
C VAL A 182 2.00 -5.91 -17.84
N GLY A 183 1.84 -7.10 -17.28
CA GLY A 183 1.81 -7.38 -15.85
C GLY A 183 1.08 -8.70 -15.61
N SER A 184 1.23 -9.26 -14.41
CA SER A 184 0.47 -10.44 -13.99
C SER A 184 -0.93 -10.10 -13.48
N LYS A 185 -1.12 -8.90 -12.91
CA LYS A 185 -2.45 -8.43 -12.48
C LYS A 185 -3.24 -7.89 -13.68
N SER A 186 -4.52 -8.22 -13.74
CA SER A 186 -5.43 -7.78 -14.79
C SER A 186 -6.76 -7.30 -14.22
N VAL A 187 -7.27 -6.18 -14.72
CA VAL A 187 -8.55 -5.60 -14.32
C VAL A 187 -9.39 -5.28 -15.56
N ASN A 188 -10.68 -5.60 -15.50
CA ASN A 188 -11.64 -5.27 -16.55
C ASN A 188 -12.19 -3.86 -16.32
N VAL A 189 -12.02 -2.98 -17.30
CA VAL A 189 -12.52 -1.60 -17.27
C VAL A 189 -13.42 -1.35 -18.46
N ILE A 190 -14.52 -0.62 -18.27
CA ILE A 190 -15.42 -0.24 -19.36
C ILE A 190 -14.98 1.11 -19.92
N ASP A 191 -14.72 1.17 -21.23
CA ASP A 191 -14.39 2.43 -21.90
C ASP A 191 -15.65 3.29 -22.20
N ASP A 192 -15.44 4.52 -22.66
CA ASP A 192 -16.52 5.45 -23.01
C ASP A 192 -17.48 4.94 -24.10
N SER A 193 -17.07 3.91 -24.87
CA SER A 193 -17.91 3.26 -25.87
C SER A 193 -18.78 2.13 -25.31
N GLY A 194 -18.62 1.81 -24.02
CA GLY A 194 -19.27 0.69 -23.34
C GLY A 194 -18.57 -0.66 -23.59
N THR A 195 -17.36 -0.66 -24.15
CA THR A 195 -16.60 -1.87 -24.42
C THR A 195 -15.69 -2.20 -23.25
N THR A 196 -15.67 -3.47 -22.84
CA THR A 196 -14.74 -3.94 -21.80
C THR A 196 -13.32 -4.06 -22.35
N GLN A 197 -12.39 -3.37 -21.71
CA GLN A 197 -10.95 -3.44 -21.93
C GLN A 197 -10.29 -4.16 -20.75
N VAL A 198 -9.26 -4.94 -21.03
CA VAL A 198 -8.46 -5.59 -19.98
C VAL A 198 -7.15 -4.83 -19.83
N ILE A 199 -6.93 -4.28 -18.64
CA ILE A 199 -5.73 -3.51 -18.29
C ILE A 199 -4.81 -4.35 -17.41
N TYR A 200 -3.52 -4.36 -17.76
CA TYR A 200 -2.49 -5.13 -17.04
C TYR A 200 -1.50 -4.20 -16.34
N PHE A 201 -1.12 -4.57 -15.12
CA PHE A 201 -0.08 -3.92 -14.32
C PHE A 201 0.39 -4.91 -13.23
N ASP A 202 1.36 -4.55 -12.41
CA ASP A 202 1.75 -5.32 -11.22
C ASP A 202 1.87 -4.43 -9.98
N ARG A 203 1.88 -5.07 -8.81
CA ARG A 203 2.29 -4.45 -7.54
C ARG A 203 3.80 -4.65 -7.37
N PRO A 204 4.53 -3.72 -6.74
CA PRO A 204 5.91 -3.99 -6.34
C PRO A 204 5.96 -5.15 -5.34
N THR A 205 7.13 -5.78 -5.21
CA THR A 205 7.39 -6.73 -4.14
C THR A 205 7.64 -5.97 -2.85
N GLU A 206 6.81 -6.17 -1.84
CA GLU A 206 7.03 -5.57 -0.52
C GLU A 206 8.19 -6.29 0.20
N THR A 207 9.13 -5.50 0.72
CA THR A 207 10.27 -5.98 1.49
C THR A 207 10.18 -5.42 2.90
N PRO A 208 9.66 -6.18 3.88
CA PRO A 208 9.60 -5.75 5.27
C PRO A 208 10.98 -5.42 5.82
N ILE A 209 11.11 -4.24 6.43
CA ILE A 209 12.32 -3.76 7.08
C ILE A 209 12.14 -3.81 8.59
N TYR A 210 13.02 -4.55 9.25
CA TYR A 210 13.12 -4.62 10.70
C TYR A 210 14.18 -3.65 11.17
N VAL A 211 13.85 -2.89 12.21
CA VAL A 211 14.73 -1.87 12.78
C VAL A 211 14.81 -2.06 14.29
N LYS A 212 16.02 -2.08 14.82
CA LYS A 212 16.26 -2.00 16.27
C LYS A 212 17.00 -0.71 16.58
N VAL A 213 16.41 0.09 17.47
CA VAL A 213 16.96 1.33 18.00
C VAL A 213 17.33 1.13 19.46
N SER A 214 18.59 1.40 19.80
CA SER A 214 19.06 1.46 21.18
C SER A 214 19.49 2.90 21.49
N ALA A 215 18.73 3.60 22.33
CA ALA A 215 18.95 5.01 22.63
C ALA A 215 19.44 5.24 24.07
N THR A 216 20.17 6.33 24.28
CA THR A 216 20.42 6.91 25.61
C THR A 216 19.68 8.22 25.70
N VAL A 217 18.83 8.35 26.70
CA VAL A 217 17.93 9.50 26.85
C VAL A 217 18.32 10.36 28.04
N THR A 218 17.74 11.55 28.13
CA THR A 218 17.95 12.50 29.23
C THR A 218 16.64 12.75 29.98
N ASP A 219 16.68 13.51 31.07
CA ASP A 219 15.50 13.86 31.87
C ASP A 219 14.41 14.64 31.08
N SER A 220 14.73 15.19 29.90
CA SER A 220 13.75 15.86 29.03
C SER A 220 13.00 14.92 28.09
N PHE A 221 13.39 13.64 28.03
CA PHE A 221 12.74 12.66 27.16
C PHE A 221 11.37 12.27 27.73
N ASP A 222 10.36 12.25 26.87
CA ASP A 222 9.00 11.85 27.24
C ASP A 222 8.94 10.33 27.42
N GLN A 223 8.78 9.86 28.66
CA GLN A 223 8.70 8.42 28.94
C GLN A 223 7.34 7.79 28.62
N SER A 224 6.30 8.61 28.42
CA SER A 224 4.98 8.12 27.98
C SER A 224 4.95 7.86 26.49
N GLU A 225 5.40 8.82 25.69
CA GLU A 225 5.23 8.81 24.23
C GLU A 225 6.54 8.65 23.45
N GLY A 226 7.71 8.77 24.11
CA GLY A 226 8.99 8.79 23.41
C GLY A 226 9.33 7.51 22.65
N THR A 227 8.77 6.36 23.06
CA THR A 227 8.86 5.11 22.29
C THR A 227 8.15 5.26 20.94
N ASP A 228 6.94 5.82 20.95
CA ASP A 228 6.09 5.98 19.77
C ASP A 228 6.65 7.10 18.87
N ASP A 229 7.23 8.16 19.46
CA ASP A 229 7.97 9.18 18.71
C ASP A 229 9.17 8.59 17.95
N ILE A 230 9.94 7.69 18.57
CA ILE A 230 11.06 7.00 17.92
C ILE A 230 10.56 6.10 16.79
N LYS A 231 9.48 5.34 17.04
CA LYS A 231 8.86 4.48 16.02
C LYS A 231 8.39 5.30 14.82
N ALA A 232 7.63 6.36 15.04
CA ALA A 232 7.17 7.26 13.99
C ALA A 232 8.34 7.89 13.20
N ALA A 233 9.43 8.25 13.87
CA ALA A 233 10.63 8.80 13.21
C ALA A 233 11.33 7.77 12.29
N VAL A 234 11.32 6.49 12.69
CA VAL A 234 11.85 5.36 11.93
C VAL A 234 10.95 5.03 10.75
N GLU A 235 9.65 4.92 10.99
CA GLU A 235 8.64 4.60 9.98
C GLU A 235 8.60 5.67 8.89
N GLY A 236 8.55 6.95 9.28
CA GLY A 236 8.51 8.05 8.34
C GLY A 236 9.74 8.12 7.41
N TYR A 237 10.92 7.62 7.82
CA TYR A 237 12.05 7.50 6.90
C TYR A 237 11.82 6.39 5.88
N ILE A 238 11.39 5.21 6.31
CA ILE A 238 11.13 4.08 5.40
C ILE A 238 10.02 4.42 4.42
N GLU A 239 8.92 5.02 4.87
CA GLU A 239 7.78 5.41 4.04
C GLU A 239 8.13 6.48 3.00
N SER A 240 9.20 7.26 3.25
CA SER A 240 9.69 8.24 2.28
C SER A 240 10.42 7.62 1.08
N LEU A 241 10.87 6.37 1.20
CA LEU A 241 11.67 5.69 0.18
C LEU A 241 10.81 5.22 -1.01
N GLN A 242 11.42 5.26 -2.19
CA GLN A 242 10.79 4.82 -3.44
C GLN A 242 11.26 3.42 -3.86
N MET A 243 10.56 2.81 -4.82
CA MET A 243 10.88 1.46 -5.31
C MET A 243 12.33 1.34 -5.82
N GLY A 244 13.06 0.38 -5.27
CA GLY A 244 14.46 0.10 -5.58
C GLY A 244 15.47 1.10 -5.05
N GLU A 245 15.08 1.97 -4.12
CA GLU A 245 16.03 2.78 -3.37
C GLU A 245 16.76 1.94 -2.32
N THR A 246 17.97 2.38 -1.97
CA THR A 246 18.74 1.79 -0.88
C THR A 246 18.22 2.33 0.45
N VAL A 247 17.91 1.46 1.39
CA VAL A 247 17.67 1.85 2.79
C VAL A 247 19.03 2.16 3.41
N VAL A 248 19.28 3.44 3.68
CA VAL A 248 20.57 3.92 4.21
C VAL A 248 20.47 4.05 5.72
N THR A 249 21.18 3.20 6.45
CA THR A 249 21.15 3.15 7.92
C THR A 249 21.44 4.50 8.57
N ASN A 250 22.32 5.29 7.97
CA ASN A 250 22.71 6.59 8.54
C ASN A 250 21.61 7.66 8.46
N GLN A 251 20.61 7.50 7.59
CA GLN A 251 19.55 8.51 7.43
C GLN A 251 18.57 8.51 8.61
N PHE A 252 18.38 7.38 9.29
CA PHE A 252 17.52 7.29 10.47
C PHE A 252 17.96 8.22 11.61
N PHE A 253 19.28 8.38 11.81
CA PHE A 253 19.83 9.19 12.90
C PHE A 253 19.32 10.64 12.88
N SER A 254 19.10 11.22 11.69
CA SER A 254 18.65 12.61 11.58
C SER A 254 17.28 12.82 12.22
N ASN A 255 16.35 11.88 12.04
CA ASN A 255 15.00 11.98 12.59
C ASN A 255 15.01 11.64 14.08
N ILE A 256 15.76 10.62 14.49
CA ILE A 256 15.83 10.20 15.89
C ILE A 256 16.48 11.28 16.78
N TYR A 257 17.54 11.94 16.31
CA TYR A 257 18.16 13.04 17.07
C TYR A 257 17.36 14.34 17.07
N ALA A 258 16.25 14.41 16.31
CA ALA A 258 15.33 15.54 16.39
C ALA A 258 14.34 15.43 17.57
N ILE A 259 14.21 14.24 18.16
CA ILE A 259 13.34 13.99 19.32
C ILE A 259 13.99 14.56 20.58
N ASP A 260 13.23 15.36 21.34
CA ASP A 260 13.75 15.99 22.55
C ASP A 260 14.15 14.93 23.59
N GLY A 261 15.31 15.16 24.21
CA GLY A 261 15.87 14.27 25.21
C GLY A 261 16.59 13.03 24.68
N VAL A 262 16.63 12.75 23.37
CA VAL A 262 17.50 11.70 22.81
C VAL A 262 18.93 12.24 22.67
N ASN A 263 19.89 11.64 23.40
CA ASN A 263 21.29 12.08 23.41
C ASN A 263 22.20 11.19 22.56
N TYR A 264 21.92 9.90 22.48
CA TYR A 264 22.67 8.94 21.67
C TYR A 264 21.71 7.88 21.13
N ALA A 265 21.97 7.40 19.91
CA ALA A 265 21.26 6.27 19.32
C ALA A 265 22.26 5.34 18.60
N ASP A 266 22.01 4.04 18.70
CA ASP A 266 22.60 2.99 17.88
C ASP A 266 21.45 2.29 17.12
N ILE A 267 21.65 2.07 15.81
CA ILE A 267 20.58 1.61 14.91
C ILE A 267 21.10 0.45 14.10
N THR A 268 20.33 -0.64 14.08
CA THR A 268 20.57 -1.78 13.19
C THR A 268 19.31 -2.10 12.41
N ILE A 269 19.50 -2.48 11.15
CA ILE A 269 18.41 -2.78 10.20
C ILE A 269 18.62 -4.14 9.53
N GLY A 270 17.54 -4.74 9.05
CA GLY A 270 17.59 -5.97 8.27
C GLY A 270 16.26 -6.29 7.60
N THR A 271 16.27 -7.22 6.64
CA THR A 271 15.05 -7.79 6.03
C THR A 271 14.58 -9.06 6.76
N ASP A 272 15.28 -9.44 7.82
CA ASP A 272 14.99 -10.57 8.69
C ASP A 272 15.26 -10.12 10.13
N LYS A 273 14.25 -10.20 11.00
CA LYS A 273 14.32 -9.79 12.41
C LYS A 273 15.48 -10.42 13.18
N SER A 274 15.94 -11.60 12.76
CA SER A 274 17.06 -12.31 13.39
C SER A 274 18.44 -11.88 12.86
N LYS A 275 18.50 -11.07 11.80
CA LYS A 275 19.73 -10.64 11.11
C LYS A 275 19.77 -9.13 10.90
N LEU A 276 19.93 -8.39 11.99
CA LEU A 276 20.11 -6.95 11.94
C LEU A 276 21.61 -6.60 11.86
N SER A 277 21.95 -5.56 11.09
CA SER A 277 23.30 -5.02 11.03
C SER A 277 23.29 -3.51 10.80
N THR A 278 24.48 -2.89 10.80
CA THR A 278 24.63 -1.46 10.46
C THR A 278 24.73 -1.21 8.95
N ASP A 279 24.70 -2.26 8.13
CA ASP A 279 24.87 -2.14 6.68
C ASP A 279 23.60 -1.64 6.01
N ASN A 280 23.77 -0.91 4.91
CA ASN A 280 22.64 -0.49 4.08
C ASN A 280 21.97 -1.69 3.41
N ILE A 281 20.66 -1.62 3.21
CA ILE A 281 19.89 -2.63 2.48
C ILE A 281 19.68 -2.15 1.05
N ASN A 282 20.17 -2.93 0.08
CA ASN A 282 19.95 -2.65 -1.34
C ASN A 282 18.74 -3.42 -1.85
N LEU A 283 17.71 -2.69 -2.25
CA LEU A 283 16.51 -3.26 -2.85
C LEU A 283 16.68 -3.47 -4.36
N THR A 284 15.96 -4.43 -4.92
CA THR A 284 15.87 -4.59 -6.37
C THR A 284 14.95 -3.53 -6.98
N ALA A 285 14.98 -3.39 -8.31
CA ALA A 285 14.29 -2.30 -9.00
C ALA A 285 12.77 -2.22 -8.72
N PHE A 286 12.11 -3.33 -8.39
CA PHE A 286 10.66 -3.38 -8.13
C PHE A 286 10.33 -3.82 -6.71
N GLU A 287 11.31 -3.78 -5.81
CA GLU A 287 11.07 -3.93 -4.38
C GLU A 287 10.77 -2.57 -3.75
N ILE A 288 9.82 -2.54 -2.83
CA ILE A 288 9.51 -1.36 -2.02
C ILE A 288 9.70 -1.72 -0.54
N PRO A 289 10.39 -0.89 0.26
CA PRO A 289 10.54 -1.19 1.67
C PRO A 289 9.19 -0.93 2.36
N THR A 290 8.79 -1.85 3.21
CA THR A 290 7.62 -1.69 4.08
C THR A 290 8.04 -1.81 5.53
N ILE A 291 7.29 -1.18 6.41
CA ILE A 291 7.53 -1.22 7.85
C ILE A 291 6.20 -1.15 8.56
N ASP A 292 6.15 -1.78 9.72
CA ASP A 292 5.05 -1.72 10.64
C ASP A 292 5.61 -1.55 12.05
N ASP A 293 4.71 -1.23 12.96
CA ASP A 293 5.03 -0.91 14.33
C ASP A 293 5.64 -2.11 15.11
N ASN A 294 5.37 -3.35 14.67
CA ASN A 294 5.92 -4.58 15.23
C ASN A 294 7.33 -4.90 14.70
N ASN A 295 7.74 -4.24 13.61
CA ASN A 295 9.05 -4.35 13.00
C ASN A 295 10.06 -3.38 13.61
N VAL A 296 9.61 -2.45 14.46
CA VAL A 296 10.47 -1.51 15.19
C VAL A 296 10.60 -1.92 16.66
N GLU A 297 11.82 -2.27 17.06
CA GLU A 297 12.19 -2.53 18.45
C GLU A 297 12.95 -1.33 19.01
N VAL A 298 12.46 -0.77 20.13
CA VAL A 298 13.06 0.39 20.78
C VAL A 298 13.47 0.03 22.21
N ASP A 299 14.76 0.18 22.50
CA ASP A 299 15.32 0.09 23.84
C ASP A 299 15.93 1.46 24.22
N TYR A 300 15.64 1.98 25.41
CA TYR A 300 16.34 3.17 25.92
C TYR A 300 16.69 3.08 27.40
N VAL A 301 17.73 3.81 27.78
CA VAL A 301 18.26 3.93 29.16
C VAL A 301 18.52 5.37 29.56
#